data_AF-A0A8B2S4Z6-F1
#
_entry.id   AF-A0A8B2S4Z6-F1
#
_cell.length_a   1.000
_cell.length_b   1.000
_cell.length_c   1.000
_cell.angle_alpha   90.00
_cell.angle_beta   90.00
_cell.angle_gamma   90.00
#
_symmetry.space_group_name_H-M   'P 1'
#
loop_
_entity.id
_entity.type
_entity.pdbx_description
1 polymer ?
#
loop_
_entity_poly.entity_id
_entity_poly.type
_entity_poly.pdbx_seq_one_letter_code
_entity_poly.pdbx_strand_id
1 'polypeptide(L)'
;MHKNNDLYICRVCGAEQLEAPWGDDGESPTYEICDCCGVEFGYEDSTLQGIKKYRTKWLEDGAKWHSKKSEPENWSVVEQLSHIPEKYL
;
A
#
# COMPACT_ATOMS: atom_id res chain seq x y z
N MET A 1 10.94 6.13 11.71
CA MET A 1 9.86 5.28 12.26
C MET A 1 8.70 6.18 12.60
N HIS A 2 7.74 6.31 11.69
CA HIS A 2 6.51 7.05 11.94
C HIS A 2 5.61 6.12 12.77
N LYS A 3 5.71 6.18 14.11
CA LYS A 3 4.85 5.37 14.98
C LYS A 3 3.38 5.70 14.68
N ASN A 4 2.64 4.74 14.12
CA ASN A 4 1.19 4.75 13.93
C ASN A 4 0.65 5.98 13.19
N ASN A 5 1.15 6.24 11.98
CA ASN A 5 0.51 7.20 11.10
C ASN A 5 -0.02 6.49 9.84
N ASP A 6 -1.34 6.28 9.80
CA ASP A 6 -2.08 5.73 8.66
C ASP A 6 -1.75 6.43 7.33
N LEU A 7 -1.31 7.69 7.39
CA LEU A 7 -0.87 8.46 6.23
C LEU A 7 0.36 7.86 5.53
N TYR A 8 1.16 7.05 6.22
CA TYR A 8 2.36 6.41 5.66
C TYR A 8 2.14 4.94 5.29
N ILE A 9 0.88 4.51 5.23
CA ILE A 9 0.53 3.13 4.88
C ILE A 9 -0.06 3.08 3.48
N CYS A 10 0.45 2.16 2.65
CA CYS A 10 -0.17 1.85 1.36
C CYS A 10 -1.60 1.33 1.59
N ARG A 11 -2.60 2.03 1.04
CA ARG A 11 -4.02 1.69 1.17
C ARG A 11 -4.37 0.33 0.56
N VAL A 12 -3.58 -0.12 -0.41
CA VAL A 12 -3.78 -1.39 -1.12
C VAL A 12 -3.21 -2.57 -0.34
N CYS A 13 -1.95 -2.50 0.09
CA CYS A 13 -1.24 -3.67 0.60
C CYS A 13 -0.77 -3.58 2.06
N GLY A 14 -0.88 -2.41 2.69
CA GLY A 14 -0.48 -2.21 4.09
C GLY A 14 1.02 -2.01 4.32
N ALA A 15 1.84 -1.94 3.26
CA ALA A 15 3.26 -1.64 3.40
C ALA A 15 3.49 -0.21 3.90
N GLU A 16 4.37 -0.03 4.90
CA GLU A 16 4.87 1.29 5.32
C GLU A 16 5.66 1.93 4.18
N GLN A 17 5.46 3.23 3.98
CA GLN A 17 6.07 4.04 2.93
C GLN A 17 7.02 5.07 3.55
N LEU A 18 8.05 5.46 2.79
CA LEU A 18 9.01 6.46 3.24
C LEU A 18 8.38 7.85 3.38
N GLU A 19 7.44 8.16 2.49
CA GLU A 19 6.66 9.40 2.45
C GLU A 19 5.17 9.04 2.48
N ALA A 20 4.33 9.99 2.90
CA ALA A 20 2.89 9.79 2.93
C ALA A 20 2.35 9.66 1.49
N PRO A 21 1.79 8.50 1.06
CA PRO A 21 1.38 8.28 -0.33
C PRO A 21 0.32 9.23 -0.86
N TRP A 22 -0.45 9.79 0.07
CA TRP A 22 -1.51 10.76 -0.18
C TRP A 22 -1.23 12.08 0.51
N GLY A 23 0.05 12.43 0.66
CA GLY A 23 0.48 13.67 1.30
C GLY A 23 0.17 13.71 2.79
N ASP A 24 0.69 14.75 3.45
CA ASP A 24 0.41 14.99 4.87
C ASP A 24 -1.05 15.38 5.13
N ASP A 25 -1.80 15.76 4.08
CA ASP A 25 -3.25 16.02 4.12
C ASP A 25 -4.09 14.73 3.99
N GLY A 26 -3.51 13.63 3.50
CA GLY A 26 -4.22 12.39 3.23
C GLY A 26 -5.11 12.44 1.98
N GLU A 27 -5.04 13.51 1.18
CA GLU A 27 -5.89 13.80 0.03
C GLU A 27 -5.10 14.03 -1.27
N SER A 28 -3.85 14.47 -1.18
CA SER A 28 -3.01 14.82 -2.33
C SER A 28 -2.05 13.68 -2.68
N PRO A 29 -2.33 12.86 -3.72
CA PRO A 29 -1.48 11.73 -4.06
C PRO A 29 -0.09 12.17 -4.53
N THR A 30 0.93 11.37 -4.21
CA THR A 30 2.31 11.62 -4.66
C THR A 30 2.58 11.13 -6.09
N TYR A 31 1.69 10.28 -6.64
CA TYR A 31 1.90 9.57 -7.91
C TYR A 31 3.12 8.64 -7.94
N GLU A 32 3.73 8.38 -6.79
CA GLU A 32 4.78 7.39 -6.65
C GLU A 32 4.19 5.97 -6.72
N ILE A 33 5.06 4.99 -6.99
CA ILE A 33 4.68 3.59 -7.12
C ILE A 33 5.06 2.86 -5.83
N CYS A 34 4.11 2.12 -5.25
CA CYS A 34 4.38 1.29 -4.09
C CYS A 34 5.36 0.15 -4.45
N ASP A 35 6.54 0.15 -3.83
CA ASP A 35 7.56 -0.91 -4.01
C ASP A 35 7.05 -2.32 -3.70
N CYS A 36 6.02 -2.45 -2.86
CA CYS A 36 5.39 -3.72 -2.53
C CYS A 36 4.37 -4.15 -3.59
N CYS A 37 3.20 -3.54 -3.66
CA CYS A 37 2.14 -4.03 -4.55
C CYS A 37 2.16 -3.46 -5.96
N GLY A 38 2.96 -2.43 -6.22
CA GLY A 38 3.07 -1.80 -7.54
C GLY A 38 1.93 -0.86 -7.91
N VAL A 39 1.07 -0.48 -6.96
CA VAL A 39 0.02 0.51 -7.23
C VAL A 39 0.64 1.90 -7.41
N GLU A 40 0.10 2.68 -8.35
CA GLU A 40 0.40 4.10 -8.48
C GLU A 40 -0.57 4.91 -7.60
N PHE A 41 -0.03 5.65 -6.64
CA PHE A 41 -0.85 6.40 -5.70
C PHE A 41 -1.62 7.53 -6.40
N GLY A 42 -2.93 7.61 -6.18
CA GLY A 42 -3.81 8.54 -6.87
C GLY A 42 -4.40 8.01 -8.17
N TYR A 43 -3.98 6.82 -8.64
CA TYR A 43 -4.53 6.20 -9.85
C TYR A 43 -5.46 5.03 -9.50
N GLU A 44 -4.96 3.80 -9.37
CA GLU A 44 -5.83 2.65 -9.08
C GLU A 44 -6.35 2.63 -7.64
N ASP A 45 -5.68 3.33 -6.72
CA ASP A 45 -6.11 3.47 -5.32
C ASP A 45 -6.93 4.75 -5.06
N SER A 46 -7.33 5.48 -6.12
CA SER A 46 -8.13 6.72 -6.02
C SER A 46 -9.55 6.52 -5.51
N THR A 47 -10.05 5.29 -5.54
CA THR A 47 -11.39 4.94 -5.04
C THR A 47 -11.33 3.68 -4.20
N LEU A 48 -12.26 3.52 -3.25
CA LEU A 48 -12.35 2.31 -2.43
C LEU A 48 -12.54 1.03 -3.28
N GLN A 49 -13.30 1.12 -4.38
CA GLN A 49 -13.48 -0.01 -5.30
C GLN A 49 -12.17 -0.35 -6.02
N GLY A 50 -11.43 0.67 -6.47
CA GLY A 50 -10.11 0.51 -7.09
C GLY A 50 -9.11 -0.15 -6.15
N ILE A 51 -9.02 0.33 -4.91
CA ILE A 51 -8.20 -0.24 -3.83
C ILE A 51 -8.46 -1.74 -3.69
N LYS A 52 -9.73 -2.13 -3.51
CA LYS A 52 -10.11 -3.53 -3.30
C LYS A 52 -9.80 -4.39 -4.53
N LYS A 53 -10.14 -3.90 -5.72
CA LYS A 53 -9.88 -4.61 -6.98
C LYS A 53 -8.38 -4.86 -7.19
N TYR A 54 -7.54 -3.85 -6.97
CA TYR A 54 -6.10 -3.96 -7.12
C TYR A 54 -5.52 -4.91 -6.06
N ARG A 55 -5.95 -4.79 -4.79
CA ARG A 55 -5.54 -5.69 -3.71
C ARG A 55 -5.86 -7.15 -4.04
N THR A 56 -7.09 -7.44 -4.47
CA THR A 56 -7.49 -8.79 -4.87
C THR A 56 -6.59 -9.32 -5.97
N LYS A 57 -6.37 -8.54 -7.03
CA LYS A 57 -5.49 -8.95 -8.13
C LYS A 57 -4.06 -9.24 -7.66
N TRP A 58 -3.49 -8.36 -6.84
CA TRP A 58 -2.15 -8.54 -6.29
C TRP A 58 -2.04 -9.81 -5.45
N LEU A 59 -3.06 -10.11 -4.62
CA LEU A 59 -3.12 -11.35 -3.84
C LEU A 59 -3.25 -12.60 -4.72
N GLU A 60 -4.12 -12.56 -5.75
CA GLU A 60 -4.27 -13.64 -6.74
C GLU A 60 -2.96 -13.91 -7.50
N ASP A 61 -2.19 -12.86 -7.79
CA ASP A 61 -0.89 -12.95 -8.45
C ASP A 61 0.24 -13.44 -7.50
N GLY A 62 -0.08 -13.78 -6.26
CA GLY A 62 0.82 -14.33 -5.25
C GLY A 62 1.47 -13.29 -4.35
N ALA A 63 0.87 -12.10 -4.22
CA ALA A 63 1.35 -10.99 -3.41
C ALA A 63 2.82 -10.61 -3.70
N LYS A 64 3.20 -10.66 -4.99
CA LYS A 64 4.58 -10.43 -5.43
C LYS A 64 4.97 -8.97 -5.20
N TRP A 65 6.17 -8.78 -4.65
CA TRP A 65 6.81 -7.48 -4.56
C TRP A 65 7.12 -6.92 -5.96
N HIS A 66 6.69 -5.69 -6.22
CA HIS A 66 7.00 -4.95 -7.45
C HIS A 66 8.51 -4.69 -7.55
N SER A 67 9.10 -4.19 -6.48
CA SER A 67 10.53 -3.97 -6.32
C SER A 67 11.14 -5.09 -5.46
N LYS A 68 11.67 -6.13 -6.10
CA LYS A 68 12.25 -7.29 -5.41
C LYS A 68 13.42 -6.95 -4.48
N LYS A 69 14.13 -5.86 -4.73
CA LYS A 69 15.21 -5.35 -3.86
C LYS A 69 14.70 -4.79 -2.53
N SER A 70 13.41 -4.43 -2.45
CA SER A 70 12.77 -3.82 -1.28
C SER A 70 12.01 -4.85 -0.44
N GLU A 71 11.94 -6.12 -0.88
CA GLU A 71 11.28 -7.22 -0.16
C GLU A 71 12.05 -7.57 1.13
N PRO A 72 11.42 -7.45 2.32
CA PRO A 72 12.06 -7.79 3.59
C PRO A 72 12.33 -9.29 3.74
N GLU A 73 13.40 -9.63 4.46
CA GLU A 73 13.62 -11.01 4.90
C GLU A 73 12.50 -11.46 5.86
N ASN A 74 12.00 -12.68 5.68
CA ASN A 74 10.90 -13.26 6.48
C ASN A 74 9.58 -12.48 6.43
N TRP A 75 9.31 -11.80 5.32
CA TRP A 75 8.07 -11.04 5.12
C TRP A 75 6.81 -11.90 5.24
N SER A 76 5.79 -11.37 5.93
CA SER A 76 4.47 -11.97 6.08
C SER A 76 3.39 -11.10 5.45
N VAL A 77 2.72 -11.62 4.42
CA VAL A 77 1.59 -10.94 3.77
C VAL A 77 0.45 -10.66 4.75
N VAL A 78 0.18 -11.59 5.67
CA VAL A 78 -0.92 -11.47 6.64
C VAL A 78 -0.66 -10.34 7.63
N GLU A 79 0.58 -10.24 8.11
CA GLU A 79 0.99 -9.15 9.00
C GLU A 79 0.88 -7.80 8.28
N GLN A 80 1.41 -7.71 7.05
CA GLN A 80 1.36 -6.47 6.28
C GLN A 80 -0.09 -6.01 6.01
N LEU A 81 -0.98 -6.93 5.63
CA LEU A 81 -2.40 -6.61 5.41
C LEU A 81 -3.09 -6.07 6.68
N SER A 82 -2.64 -6.46 7.87
CA SER A 82 -3.22 -5.99 9.13
C SER A 82 -2.95 -4.50 9.41
N HIS A 83 -1.99 -3.90 8.71
CA HIS A 83 -1.70 -2.48 8.83
C HIS A 83 -2.64 -1.59 8.02
N ILE A 84 -3.45 -2.16 7.13
CA ILE A 84 -4.35 -1.38 6.28
C ILE A 84 -5.39 -0.67 7.17
N PRO A 85 -5.52 0.66 7.10
CA PRO A 85 -6.52 1.38 7.88
C PRO A 85 -7.93 0.89 7.58
N GLU A 86 -8.79 0.76 8.60
CA GLU A 86 -10.12 0.15 8.50
C GLU A 86 -11.00 0.78 7.40
N LYS A 87 -10.87 2.10 7.18
CA LYS A 87 -11.59 2.83 6.11
C LYS A 87 -11.26 2.36 4.68
N TYR A 88 -10.19 1.60 4.49
CA TYR A 88 -9.75 1.08 3.19
C TYR A 88 -9.89 -0.45 3.06
N LEU A 89 -10.43 -1.14 4.07
CA LEU A 89 -10.74 -2.57 4.02
C LEU A 89 -11.96 -2.86 3.14
#